data_AF-A0A077MA02-F1
#
_entry.id   AF-A0A077MA02-F1
#
_cell.length_a   1.000
_cell.length_b   1.000
_cell.length_c   1.000
_cell.angle_alpha   90.00
_cell.angle_beta   90.00
_cell.angle_gamma   90.00
#
_symmetry.space_group_name_H-M   'P 1'
#
loop_
_entity.id
_entity.type
_entity.pdbx_description
1 polymer ?
#
loop_
_entity_poly.entity_id
_entity_poly.type
_entity_poly.pdbx_seq_one_letter_code
_entity_poly.pdbx_strand_id
1 'polypeptide(L)'
;MIINAMADQGFEVRHAEDFREHYARTCRAWAKNLSANWDAAVAESDAATARVWGLYLAGSSIGFERNEIQLHQVLGQKVAAGGQALYPLRPDFGS
;
A
#
# COMPACT_ATOMS: atom_id res chain seq x y z
N MET A 1 14.64 -6.96 -1.02
CA MET A 1 13.26 -6.77 -1.53
C MET A 1 12.35 -7.78 -0.84
N ILE A 2 11.08 -7.45 -0.56
CA ILE A 2 10.17 -8.29 0.23
C ILE A 2 9.99 -9.71 -0.35
N ILE A 3 9.97 -9.85 -1.68
CA ILE A 3 9.83 -11.15 -2.36
C ILE A 3 10.99 -12.10 -2.00
N ASN A 4 12.24 -11.61 -2.02
CA ASN A 4 13.39 -12.43 -1.63
C ASN A 4 13.31 -12.82 -0.16
N ALA A 5 12.96 -11.87 0.72
CA ALA A 5 12.81 -12.16 2.14
C ALA A 5 11.69 -13.21 2.39
N MET A 6 10.60 -13.19 1.62
CA MET A 6 9.56 -14.22 1.69
C MET A 6 10.09 -15.58 1.20
N ALA A 7 10.78 -15.60 0.06
CA ALA A 7 11.37 -16.82 -0.50
C ALA A 7 12.40 -17.46 0.46
N ASP A 8 13.25 -16.65 1.08
CA ASP A 8 14.25 -17.08 2.08
C ASP A 8 13.59 -17.70 3.33
N GLN A 9 12.32 -17.39 3.58
CA GLN A 9 11.51 -17.97 4.66
C GLN A 9 10.62 -19.15 4.19
N GLY A 10 10.86 -19.66 2.98
CA GLY A 10 10.17 -20.82 2.42
C GLY A 10 8.78 -20.55 1.88
N PHE A 11 8.44 -19.28 1.61
CA PHE A 11 7.22 -18.96 0.87
C PHE A 11 7.46 -19.05 -0.62
N GLU A 12 6.56 -19.73 -1.33
CA GLU A 12 6.43 -19.62 -2.77
C GLU A 12 5.54 -18.42 -3.10
N VAL A 13 6.08 -17.43 -3.80
CA VAL A 13 5.33 -16.23 -4.21
C VAL A 13 4.38 -16.57 -5.35
N ARG A 14 3.12 -16.19 -5.20
CA ARG A 14 2.03 -16.49 -6.14
C ARG A 14 1.62 -15.29 -6.98
N HIS A 15 1.64 -14.11 -6.38
CA HIS A 15 1.18 -12.88 -7.02
C HIS A 15 1.86 -11.68 -6.39
N ALA A 16 2.11 -10.65 -7.20
CA ALA A 16 2.53 -9.34 -6.75
C ALA A 16 1.78 -8.30 -7.58
N GLU A 17 1.12 -7.37 -6.92
CA GLU A 17 0.29 -6.36 -7.56
C GLU A 17 0.64 -4.98 -7.04
N ASP A 18 0.83 -4.03 -7.96
CA ASP A 18 1.12 -2.64 -7.63
C ASP A 18 -0.16 -1.82 -7.53
N PHE A 19 -0.35 -1.18 -6.38
CA PHE A 19 -1.49 -0.32 -6.06
C PHE A 19 -1.12 1.16 -6.16
N ARG A 20 0.03 1.50 -6.75
CA ARG A 20 0.55 2.87 -6.88
C ARG A 20 -0.51 3.90 -7.30
N GLU A 21 -1.22 3.65 -8.39
CA GLU A 21 -2.21 4.61 -8.92
C GLU A 21 -3.42 4.76 -7.98
N HIS A 22 -3.84 3.67 -7.36
CA HIS A 22 -4.86 3.69 -6.33
C HIS A 22 -4.42 4.55 -5.14
N TYR A 23 -3.18 4.39 -4.69
CA TYR A 23 -2.66 5.13 -3.55
C TYR A 23 -2.42 6.61 -3.84
N ALA A 24 -2.04 6.97 -5.08
CA ALA A 24 -2.01 8.37 -5.51
C ALA A 24 -3.37 9.06 -5.29
N ARG A 25 -4.47 8.38 -5.68
CA ARG A 25 -5.86 8.85 -5.52
C ARG A 25 -6.27 8.88 -4.04
N THR A 26 -5.92 7.85 -3.28
CA THR A 26 -6.22 7.75 -1.83
C THR A 26 -5.56 8.88 -1.05
N CYS A 27 -4.26 9.11 -1.24
CA CYS A 27 -3.54 10.20 -0.55
C CYS A 27 -4.13 11.57 -0.88
N ARG A 28 -4.54 11.79 -2.15
CA ARG A 28 -5.21 13.03 -2.56
C ARG A 28 -6.56 13.23 -1.87
N ALA A 29 -7.35 12.16 -1.77
CA ALA A 29 -8.63 12.20 -1.07
C ALA A 29 -8.45 12.47 0.43
N TRP A 30 -7.45 11.84 1.06
CA TRP A 30 -7.12 12.10 2.48
C TRP A 30 -6.62 13.53 2.71
N ALA A 31 -5.78 14.07 1.82
CA ALA A 31 -5.36 15.48 1.91
C ALA A 31 -6.55 16.44 1.84
N LYS A 32 -7.51 16.18 0.94
CA LYS A 32 -8.77 16.94 0.84
C LYS A 32 -9.58 16.85 2.13
N ASN A 33 -9.72 15.65 2.70
CA ASN A 33 -10.47 15.45 3.95
C ASN A 33 -9.80 16.13 5.14
N LEU A 34 -8.47 16.08 5.24
CA LEU A 34 -7.71 16.77 6.27
C LEU A 34 -7.91 18.29 6.17
N SER A 35 -7.81 18.85 4.96
CA SER A 35 -8.05 20.28 4.74
C SER A 35 -9.49 20.69 5.08
N ALA A 36 -10.49 19.85 4.79
CA ALA A 36 -11.89 20.14 5.06
C ALA A 36 -12.25 20.07 6.56
N ASN A 37 -11.45 19.35 7.36
CA ASN A 37 -11.67 19.13 8.79
C ASN A 37 -10.53 19.71 9.63
N TRP A 38 -9.93 20.81 9.17
CA TRP A 38 -8.70 21.36 9.73
C TRP A 38 -8.78 21.62 11.24
N ASP A 39 -9.81 22.33 11.70
CA ASP A 39 -9.94 22.70 13.11
C ASP A 39 -10.05 21.47 14.02
N ALA A 40 -10.78 20.44 13.59
CA ALA A 40 -10.89 19.18 14.30
C ALA A 40 -9.55 18.43 14.33
N ALA A 41 -8.81 18.40 13.22
CA ALA A 41 -7.50 17.76 13.15
C ALA A 41 -6.45 18.47 14.03
N VAL A 42 -6.50 19.80 14.09
CA VAL A 42 -5.63 20.59 14.98
C VAL A 42 -5.99 20.38 16.44
N ALA A 43 -7.28 20.30 16.78
CA ALA A 43 -7.73 20.02 18.14
C ALA A 43 -7.34 18.62 18.63
N GLU A 44 -7.33 17.62 17.74
CA GLU A 44 -6.93 16.23 18.04
C GLU A 44 -5.40 16.07 18.18
N SER A 45 -4.63 16.94 17.54
CA SER A 45 -3.16 16.88 17.54
C SER A 45 -2.58 18.24 17.93
N ASP A 46 -2.08 18.99 16.94
CA ASP A 46 -1.69 20.38 17.03
C ASP A 46 -1.48 20.94 15.61
N ALA A 47 -1.34 22.26 15.49
CA ALA A 47 -1.20 22.91 14.19
C ALA A 47 0.09 22.54 13.44
N ALA A 48 1.18 22.22 14.14
CA ALA A 48 2.43 21.82 13.51
C ALA A 48 2.32 20.40 12.93
N THR A 49 1.79 19.47 13.71
CA THR A 49 1.53 18.09 13.33
C THR A 49 0.57 18.01 12.14
N ALA A 50 -0.56 18.73 12.19
CA ALA A 50 -1.53 18.76 11.09
C ALA A 50 -0.92 19.28 9.77
N ARG A 51 -0.01 20.27 9.84
CA ARG A 51 0.72 20.78 8.66
C ARG A 51 1.66 19.73 8.06
N VAL A 52 2.42 19.04 8.91
CA VAL A 52 3.34 17.97 8.47
C VAL A 52 2.56 16.84 7.80
N TRP A 53 1.41 16.44 8.37
CA TRP A 53 0.53 15.45 7.75
C TRP A 53 -0.01 15.89 6.39
N GLY A 54 -0.42 17.16 6.27
CA GLY A 54 -0.84 17.73 4.97
C GLY A 54 0.27 17.67 3.93
N LEU A 55 1.49 18.06 4.28
CA LEU A 55 2.65 17.98 3.41
C LEU A 55 2.99 16.53 3.03
N TYR A 56 2.94 15.61 4.00
CA TYR A 56 3.17 14.18 3.77
C TYR A 56 2.16 13.59 2.79
N LEU A 57 0.86 13.87 2.95
CA LEU A 57 -0.19 13.34 2.07
C LEU A 57 -0.10 13.92 0.66
N ALA A 58 0.17 15.22 0.54
CA ALA A 58 0.36 15.87 -0.75
C ALA A 58 1.62 15.34 -1.47
N GLY A 59 2.74 15.26 -0.76
CA GLY A 59 3.99 14.70 -1.28
C GLY A 59 3.86 13.24 -1.68
N SER A 60 3.24 12.42 -0.83
CA SER A 60 2.98 11.00 -1.14
C SER A 60 2.11 10.82 -2.38
N SER A 61 1.05 11.64 -2.53
CA SER A 61 0.19 11.58 -3.72
C SER A 61 0.99 11.82 -5.00
N ILE A 62 1.87 12.83 -5.01
CA ILE A 62 2.75 13.13 -6.16
C ILE A 62 3.77 12.01 -6.36
N GLY A 63 4.39 11.51 -5.29
CA GLY A 63 5.38 10.44 -5.38
C GLY A 63 4.81 9.16 -5.99
N PHE A 64 3.59 8.76 -5.60
CA PHE A 64 2.88 7.65 -6.24
C PHE A 64 2.51 7.96 -7.69
N GLU A 65 2.01 9.17 -7.99
CA GLU A 65 1.64 9.59 -9.36
C GLU A 65 2.85 9.54 -10.32
N ARG A 66 4.04 9.93 -9.83
CA ARG A 66 5.29 9.97 -10.59
C ARG A 66 6.11 8.70 -10.53
N ASN A 67 5.62 7.64 -9.88
CA ASN A 67 6.33 6.37 -9.73
C ASN A 67 7.68 6.51 -8.99
N GLU A 68 7.76 7.46 -8.05
CA GLU A 68 8.90 7.64 -7.14
C GLU A 68 8.78 6.72 -5.91
N ILE A 69 7.55 6.37 -5.53
CA ILE A 69 7.21 5.38 -4.52
C ILE A 69 6.10 4.45 -5.06
N GLN A 70 6.05 3.22 -4.53
CA GLN A 70 5.12 2.18 -4.94
C GLN A 70 4.55 1.45 -3.72
N LEU A 71 3.40 0.81 -3.89
CA LEU A 71 2.77 0.00 -2.84
C LEU A 71 2.40 -1.35 -3.45
N HIS A 72 3.05 -2.41 -2.97
CA HIS A 72 2.83 -3.75 -3.49
C HIS A 72 2.05 -4.61 -2.51
N GLN A 73 1.02 -5.29 -3.00
CA GLN A 73 0.46 -6.45 -2.33
C GLN A 73 1.15 -7.70 -2.84
N VAL A 74 1.74 -8.50 -1.94
CA VAL A 74 2.45 -9.73 -2.30
C VAL A 74 1.79 -10.91 -1.61
N LEU A 75 1.37 -11.90 -2.41
CA LEU A 75 0.78 -13.13 -1.93
C LEU A 75 1.82 -14.25 -1.98
N GLY A 76 2.06 -14.89 -0.83
CA GLY A 76 2.92 -16.06 -0.70
C GLY A 76 2.20 -17.22 -0.06
N GLN A 77 2.55 -18.44 -0.47
CA GLN A 77 2.06 -19.68 0.12
C GLN A 77 3.24 -20.55 0.57
N LYS A 78 3.14 -21.14 1.76
CA LYS A 78 4.01 -22.26 2.14
C LYS A 78 3.55 -23.54 1.45
N VAL A 79 4.51 -24.23 0.83
CA VAL A 79 4.29 -25.52 0.19
C VAL A 79 4.40 -26.61 1.26
N ALA A 80 3.46 -27.56 1.27
CA ALA A 80 3.54 -28.69 2.17
C ALA A 80 4.77 -29.57 1.83
N ALA A 81 5.26 -30.38 2.78
CA ALA A 81 6.41 -31.25 2.56
C ALA A 81 6.27 -32.18 1.32
N GLY A 82 5.04 -32.54 0.95
CA GLY A 82 4.74 -33.31 -0.26
C GLY A 82 4.64 -32.51 -1.56
N GLY A 83 5.07 -31.24 -1.57
CA GLY A 83 5.05 -30.37 -2.76
C GLY A 83 3.68 -29.77 -3.11
N GLN A 84 2.67 -29.98 -2.27
CA GLN A 84 1.30 -29.53 -2.55
C GLN A 84 1.11 -28.05 -2.21
N ALA A 85 0.47 -27.33 -3.13
CA ALA A 85 0.00 -25.97 -2.94
C ALA A 85 -1.51 -25.89 -3.22
N LEU A 86 -2.20 -25.02 -2.50
CA LEU A 86 -3.66 -24.89 -2.53
C LEU A 86 -4.10 -23.70 -3.38
N TYR A 87 -3.19 -22.76 -3.62
CA TYR A 87 -3.46 -21.63 -4.49
C TYR A 87 -3.81 -22.13 -5.91
N PRO A 88 -4.94 -21.68 -6.50
CA PRO A 88 -5.35 -22.12 -7.82
C PRO A 88 -4.28 -21.87 -8.88
N LEU A 89 -4.15 -22.81 -9.82
CA LEU A 89 -3.23 -22.65 -10.96
C LEU A 89 -3.62 -21.50 -11.89
N ARG A 90 -4.92 -21.18 -11.91
CA ARG A 90 -5.50 -20.04 -12.62
C ARG A 90 -6.48 -19.34 -11.68
N PRO A 91 -5.99 -18.42 -10.84
CA PRO A 91 -6.85 -17.63 -9.97
C PRO A 91 -7.70 -16.67 -10.83
N ASP A 92 -8.97 -16.52 -10.46
CA ASP A 92 -9.82 -15.44 -10.93
C ASP A 92 -9.86 -14.38 -9.83
N PHE A 93 -9.58 -13.13 -10.20
CA PHE A 93 -9.57 -11.98 -9.28
C PHE A 93 -10.86 -11.17 -9.33
N GLY A 94 -11.86 -11.63 -10.09
CA GLY A 94 -13.07 -10.90 -10.39
C GLY A 94 -12.85 -9.93 -11.54
N SER A 95 -13.73 -10.00 -12.54
CA SER A 95 -13.82 -9.07 -13.68
C SER A 95 -14.81 -7.95 -13.42
#